data_AF-A0A511ABF4-F1
#
_entry.id   AF-A0A511ABF4-F1
#
_cell.length_a   1.000
_cell.length_b   1.000
_cell.length_c   1.000
_cell.angle_alpha   90.00
_cell.angle_beta   90.00
_cell.angle_gamma   90.00
#
_symmetry.space_group_name_H-M   'P 1'
#
loop_
_entity.id
_entity.type
_entity.pdbx_description
1 polymer ?
#
loop_
_entity_poly.entity_id
_entity_poly.type
_entity_poly.pdbx_seq_one_letter_code
_entity_poly.pdbx_strand_id
1 'polypeptide(L)'
;MSNSVRYPAQFETSRLQALGDPPYLEPDDARKRYAEGKSLRVVADGNPPEWFLLVSPNRHRFTLTFYAPTGTPIREVAWEADGVGLFCRRIIDLFYPDGDPGGRVPYAQVLSVTQQISTDGVIEVTMASPVGDDAFHEAKLNSVDRYRGAVPGFGGWCALLVASAPPALERFGPHAPDSAKEAADNGVRREGDGAAARPAHWRVSSSVDDIMRAVDAVAAGAPTATAVPVLSRGAAHVLPLALRRNGDDDRSADEQRRRMDVLAGEIRDACEHRAGQGIPVGLDGSDDSLGSYAAALRAEDASEATFWEFGSTNAVVLVRQRDHGDGVSDALSVHVVPAGWLSPRRDAPAVGSVNVGWSWKDISDQRAGADT
;
A
#
# COMPACT_ATOMS: atom_id res chain seq x y z
N MET A 1 23.91 -9.47 -17.27
CA MET A 1 23.27 -10.21 -16.16
C MET A 1 23.80 -11.63 -16.18
N SER A 2 24.37 -12.10 -15.07
CA SER A 2 24.83 -13.50 -14.94
C SER A 2 23.66 -14.46 -15.07
N ASN A 3 23.81 -15.52 -15.89
CA ASN A 3 22.81 -16.58 -16.03
C ASN A 3 22.92 -17.66 -14.94
N SER A 4 23.98 -17.62 -14.14
CA SER A 4 24.17 -18.55 -13.02
C SER A 4 23.34 -18.06 -11.83
N VAL A 5 22.58 -18.96 -11.21
CA VAL A 5 21.69 -18.67 -10.08
C VAL A 5 21.87 -19.71 -8.98
N ARG A 6 21.64 -19.30 -7.73
CA ARG A 6 21.67 -20.18 -6.56
C ARG A 6 20.32 -20.14 -5.84
N TYR A 7 20.03 -21.19 -5.07
CA TYR A 7 18.74 -21.37 -4.38
C TYR A 7 18.94 -21.44 -2.86
N PRO A 8 19.01 -20.31 -2.14
CA PRO A 8 19.20 -20.31 -0.69
C PRO A 8 18.04 -21.02 0.02
N ALA A 9 18.34 -21.89 0.99
CA ALA A 9 17.31 -22.47 1.86
C ALA A 9 16.63 -21.37 2.69
N GLN A 10 17.45 -20.46 3.23
CA GLN A 10 17.08 -19.21 3.87
C GLN A 10 18.01 -18.09 3.37
N PHE A 11 17.55 -16.84 3.36
CA PHE A 11 18.33 -15.70 2.90
C PHE A 11 18.09 -14.49 3.79
N GLU A 12 19.14 -13.94 4.38
CA GLU A 12 19.12 -12.71 5.17
C GLU A 12 19.27 -11.50 4.22
N THR A 13 18.17 -10.81 3.92
CA THR A 13 18.14 -9.72 2.93
C THR A 13 18.87 -8.45 3.39
N SER A 14 19.22 -8.33 4.67
CA SER A 14 20.02 -7.22 5.20
C SER A 14 21.52 -7.42 4.96
N ARG A 15 22.00 -8.66 5.07
CA ARG A 15 23.42 -9.02 4.84
C ARG A 15 23.68 -9.63 3.46
N LEU A 16 22.61 -9.89 2.71
CA LEU A 16 22.62 -10.58 1.42
C LEU A 16 23.31 -11.95 1.47
N GLN A 17 23.08 -12.69 2.56
CA GLN A 17 23.75 -13.95 2.83
C GLN A 17 22.74 -15.11 2.90
N ALA A 18 23.12 -16.25 2.32
CA ALA A 18 22.40 -17.51 2.51
C ALA A 18 22.67 -18.07 3.91
N LEU A 19 21.60 -18.48 4.61
CA LEU A 19 21.66 -19.06 5.94
C LEU A 19 21.31 -20.54 5.92
N GLY A 20 21.83 -21.29 6.90
CA GLY A 20 21.58 -22.73 7.08
C GLY A 20 22.79 -23.60 6.70
N ASP A 21 22.66 -24.90 6.99
CA ASP A 21 23.64 -25.92 6.64
C ASP A 21 22.92 -27.15 6.04
N PRO A 22 23.01 -27.40 4.71
CA PRO A 22 23.71 -26.58 3.73
C PRO A 22 22.97 -25.24 3.45
N PRO A 23 23.69 -24.15 3.12
CA PRO A 23 23.09 -22.82 2.90
C PRO A 23 22.26 -22.73 1.61
N TYR A 24 22.59 -23.57 0.62
CA TYR A 24 21.91 -23.62 -0.67
C TYR A 24 21.27 -25.00 -0.87
N LEU A 25 20.10 -24.99 -1.49
CA LEU A 25 19.44 -26.18 -1.98
C LEU A 25 20.10 -26.63 -3.28
N GLU A 26 20.20 -27.95 -3.46
CA GLU A 26 20.52 -28.51 -4.77
C GLU A 26 19.40 -28.17 -5.78
N PRO A 27 19.72 -28.02 -7.08
CA PRO A 27 18.74 -27.62 -8.10
C PRO A 27 17.49 -28.51 -8.16
N ASP A 28 17.63 -29.81 -7.92
CA ASP A 28 16.50 -30.74 -7.94
C ASP A 28 15.59 -30.58 -6.71
N ASP A 29 16.15 -30.29 -5.53
CA ASP A 29 15.36 -29.97 -4.33
C ASP A 29 14.63 -28.63 -4.49
N ALA A 30 15.29 -27.62 -5.07
CA ALA A 30 14.66 -26.36 -5.43
C ALA A 30 13.52 -26.55 -6.44
N ARG A 31 13.71 -27.41 -7.45
CA ARG A 31 12.67 -27.74 -8.44
C ARG A 31 11.49 -28.46 -7.78
N LYS A 32 11.76 -29.43 -6.90
CA LYS A 32 10.73 -30.14 -6.14
C LYS A 32 9.91 -29.18 -5.28
N ARG A 33 10.59 -28.28 -4.56
CA ARG A 33 9.94 -27.24 -3.74
C ARG A 33 9.05 -26.32 -4.57
N TYR A 34 9.51 -25.92 -5.75
CA TYR A 34 8.70 -25.15 -6.71
C TYR A 34 7.45 -25.90 -7.16
N ALA A 35 7.59 -27.18 -7.55
CA ALA A 35 6.49 -28.03 -7.99
C ALA A 35 5.47 -28.31 -6.86
N GLU A 36 5.93 -28.42 -5.62
CA GLU A 36 5.09 -28.55 -4.42
C GLU A 36 4.42 -27.21 -4.01
N GLY A 37 4.65 -26.13 -4.75
CA GLY A 37 4.01 -24.85 -4.46
C GLY A 37 4.65 -24.04 -3.34
N LYS A 38 5.74 -24.54 -2.76
CA LYS A 38 6.42 -23.94 -1.62
C LYS A 38 7.26 -22.75 -2.07
N SER A 39 7.34 -21.74 -1.20
CA SER A 39 8.14 -20.54 -1.49
C SER A 39 9.60 -20.90 -1.76
N LEU A 40 10.16 -20.27 -2.78
CA LEU A 40 11.53 -20.45 -3.26
C LEU A 40 12.24 -19.10 -3.26
N ARG A 41 13.54 -19.11 -2.92
CA ARG A 41 14.43 -17.95 -3.00
C ARG A 41 15.44 -18.22 -4.10
N VAL A 42 15.67 -17.22 -4.95
CA VAL A 42 16.64 -17.30 -6.05
C VAL A 42 17.52 -16.07 -5.99
N VAL A 43 18.83 -16.25 -6.09
CA VAL A 43 19.80 -15.14 -6.10
C VAL A 43 20.71 -15.25 -7.31
N ALA A 44 21.16 -14.10 -7.80
CA ALA A 44 22.25 -14.02 -8.75
C ALA A 44 23.50 -14.69 -8.18
N ASP A 45 24.28 -15.34 -9.04
CA ASP A 45 25.61 -15.80 -8.68
C ASP A 45 26.57 -14.60 -8.64
N GLY A 46 26.85 -14.13 -7.43
CA GLY A 46 27.65 -12.93 -7.12
C GLY A 46 27.70 -12.70 -5.60
N ASN A 47 28.65 -11.90 -5.13
CA ASN A 47 28.74 -11.48 -3.73
C ASN A 47 29.24 -10.02 -3.63
N PRO A 48 28.35 -9.04 -3.34
CA PRO A 48 26.90 -9.21 -3.14
C PRO A 48 26.18 -9.63 -4.43
N PRO A 49 25.01 -10.30 -4.34
CA PRO A 49 24.22 -10.63 -5.52
C PRO A 49 23.63 -9.36 -6.16
N GLU A 50 23.66 -9.28 -7.49
CA GLU A 50 23.05 -8.17 -8.25
C GLU A 50 21.52 -8.09 -8.07
N TRP A 51 20.88 -9.23 -7.80
CA TRP A 51 19.45 -9.31 -7.58
C TRP A 51 19.05 -10.51 -6.71
N PHE A 52 17.89 -10.40 -6.09
CA PHE A 52 17.22 -11.42 -5.28
C PHE A 52 15.76 -11.55 -5.73
N LEU A 53 15.29 -12.78 -5.93
CA LEU A 53 13.93 -13.10 -6.31
C LEU A 53 13.29 -14.01 -5.24
N LEU A 54 12.19 -13.53 -4.67
CA LEU A 54 11.28 -14.33 -3.86
C LEU A 54 10.15 -14.84 -4.73
N VAL A 55 9.98 -16.16 -4.79
CA VAL A 55 8.94 -16.83 -5.55
C VAL A 55 7.94 -17.48 -4.60
N SER A 56 6.66 -17.22 -4.79
CA SER A 56 5.56 -17.91 -4.14
C SER A 56 4.74 -18.65 -5.22
N PRO A 57 5.13 -19.89 -5.59
CA PRO A 57 4.56 -20.57 -6.76
C PRO A 57 3.05 -20.78 -6.66
N ASN A 58 2.55 -21.17 -5.48
CA ASN A 58 1.10 -21.35 -5.25
C ASN A 58 0.25 -20.10 -5.47
N ARG A 59 0.85 -18.91 -5.29
CA ARG A 59 0.17 -17.63 -5.52
C ARG A 59 0.57 -16.98 -6.84
N HIS A 60 1.45 -17.64 -7.61
CA HIS A 60 2.13 -17.07 -8.78
C HIS A 60 2.62 -15.63 -8.53
N ARG A 61 3.20 -15.41 -7.35
CA ARG A 61 3.72 -14.11 -6.92
C ARG A 61 5.24 -14.12 -6.94
N PHE A 62 5.82 -13.08 -7.51
CA PHE A 62 7.25 -12.94 -7.71
C PHE A 62 7.67 -11.55 -7.29
N THR A 63 8.55 -11.44 -6.29
CA THR A 63 9.10 -10.17 -5.83
C THR A 63 10.59 -10.15 -6.10
N LEU A 64 11.02 -9.24 -6.96
CA LEU A 64 12.40 -9.09 -7.38
C LEU A 64 12.98 -7.83 -6.79
N THR A 65 14.15 -7.93 -6.17
CA THR A 65 14.92 -6.79 -5.66
C THR A 65 16.25 -6.72 -6.38
N PHE A 66 16.61 -5.55 -6.91
CA PHE A 66 17.92 -5.27 -7.49
C PHE A 66 18.78 -4.49 -6.51
N TYR A 67 20.09 -4.74 -6.55
CA TYR A 67 21.08 -4.11 -5.69
C TYR A 67 22.13 -3.38 -6.52
N ALA A 68 22.67 -2.30 -5.96
CA ALA A 68 23.92 -1.70 -6.40
C ALA A 68 25.11 -2.65 -6.10
N PRO A 69 26.29 -2.44 -6.69
CA PRO A 69 27.47 -3.28 -6.44
C PRO A 69 27.88 -3.39 -4.96
N THR A 70 27.48 -2.43 -4.13
CA THR A 70 27.72 -2.39 -2.69
C THR A 70 26.71 -3.21 -1.87
N GLY A 71 25.66 -3.75 -2.50
CA GLY A 71 24.58 -4.46 -1.82
C GLY A 71 23.42 -3.56 -1.38
N THR A 72 23.45 -2.27 -1.70
CA THR A 72 22.34 -1.35 -1.43
C THR A 72 21.16 -1.63 -2.36
N PRO A 73 19.92 -1.85 -1.85
CA PRO A 73 18.74 -2.03 -2.69
C PRO A 73 18.48 -0.78 -3.56
N ILE A 74 18.20 -0.95 -4.85
CA ILE A 74 17.90 0.19 -5.74
C ILE A 74 16.51 0.11 -6.38
N ARG A 75 15.94 -1.09 -6.47
CA ARG A 75 14.61 -1.30 -7.06
C ARG A 75 13.98 -2.57 -6.53
N GLU A 76 12.68 -2.52 -6.29
CA GLU A 76 11.84 -3.68 -6.03
C GLU A 76 10.70 -3.73 -7.03
N VAL A 77 10.41 -4.90 -7.59
CA VAL A 77 9.29 -5.12 -8.52
C VAL A 77 8.49 -6.33 -8.07
N ALA A 78 7.19 -6.15 -7.89
CA ALA A 78 6.27 -7.21 -7.52
C ALA A 78 5.34 -7.54 -8.68
N TRP A 79 5.33 -8.82 -9.04
CA TRP A 79 4.47 -9.40 -10.05
C TRP A 79 3.55 -10.45 -9.42
N GLU A 80 2.32 -10.51 -9.89
CA GLU A 80 1.29 -11.42 -9.39
C GLU A 80 0.41 -11.87 -10.55
N ALA A 81 -0.06 -13.13 -10.50
CA ALA A 81 -1.01 -13.59 -11.52
C ALA A 81 -2.40 -12.94 -11.37
N ASP A 82 -3.03 -12.63 -12.50
CA ASP A 82 -4.36 -12.00 -12.55
C ASP A 82 -5.43 -12.87 -13.24
N GLY A 83 -5.13 -14.15 -13.47
CA GLY A 83 -5.98 -15.09 -14.20
C GLY A 83 -5.73 -15.15 -15.71
N VAL A 84 -5.08 -14.13 -16.29
CA VAL A 84 -4.64 -14.14 -17.71
C VAL A 84 -3.17 -14.50 -17.81
N GLY A 85 -2.35 -13.94 -16.93
CA GLY A 85 -0.93 -14.18 -16.89
C GLY A 85 -0.30 -13.49 -15.69
N LEU A 86 0.98 -13.19 -15.79
CA LEU A 86 1.68 -12.40 -14.79
C LEU A 86 1.43 -10.91 -15.04
N PHE A 87 1.10 -10.16 -14.00
CA PHE A 87 0.93 -8.71 -14.06
C PHE A 87 1.84 -8.00 -13.07
N CYS A 88 2.54 -6.96 -13.51
CA CYS A 88 3.39 -6.13 -12.66
C CYS A 88 2.48 -5.23 -11.80
N ARG A 89 2.38 -5.53 -10.51
CA ARG A 89 1.49 -4.84 -9.57
C ARG A 89 2.15 -3.63 -8.93
N ARG A 90 3.47 -3.70 -8.72
CA ARG A 90 4.20 -2.67 -8.00
C ARG A 90 5.64 -2.56 -8.46
N ILE A 91 6.11 -1.32 -8.61
CA ILE A 91 7.52 -0.98 -8.79
C ILE A 91 7.87 0.02 -7.68
N ILE A 92 8.98 -0.19 -7.00
CA ILE A 92 9.55 0.77 -6.04
C ILE A 92 10.96 1.06 -6.51
N ASP A 93 11.23 2.31 -6.90
CA ASP A 93 12.57 2.82 -7.17
C ASP A 93 13.08 3.56 -5.93
N LEU A 94 14.34 3.29 -5.53
CA LEU A 94 14.95 3.83 -4.32
C LEU A 94 16.09 4.79 -4.67
N PHE A 95 16.19 5.87 -3.90
CA PHE A 95 17.09 6.99 -4.08
C PHE A 95 17.70 7.41 -2.74
N TYR A 96 18.99 7.77 -2.77
CA TYR A 96 19.83 8.00 -1.59
C TYR A 96 20.55 9.34 -1.72
N PRO A 97 19.92 10.45 -1.27
CA PRO A 97 20.49 11.80 -1.38
C PRO A 97 21.83 11.96 -0.66
N ASP A 98 22.04 11.23 0.44
CA ASP A 98 23.26 11.27 1.25
C ASP A 98 24.40 10.38 0.71
N GLY A 99 24.20 9.76 -0.46
CA GLY A 99 25.15 8.84 -1.09
C GLY A 99 24.86 7.37 -0.78
N ASP A 100 25.71 6.48 -1.29
CA ASP A 100 25.52 5.03 -1.14
C ASP A 100 25.81 4.57 0.30
N PRO A 101 24.80 4.06 1.05
CA PRO A 101 25.00 3.58 2.43
C PRO A 101 25.77 2.25 2.51
N GLY A 102 25.98 1.56 1.39
CA GLY A 102 26.64 0.25 1.36
C GLY A 102 25.82 -0.90 1.97
N GLY A 103 24.50 -0.79 1.96
CA GLY A 103 23.60 -1.78 2.56
C GLY A 103 22.14 -1.34 2.62
N ARG A 104 21.30 -2.17 3.24
CA ARG A 104 19.87 -1.88 3.39
C ARG A 104 19.62 -0.87 4.51
N VAL A 105 18.90 0.19 4.18
CA VAL A 105 18.36 1.20 5.12
C VAL A 105 16.83 1.04 5.18
N PRO A 106 16.16 1.29 6.31
CA PRO A 106 14.69 1.27 6.38
C PRO A 106 14.06 2.19 5.33
N TYR A 107 12.99 1.74 4.65
CA TYR A 107 12.34 2.55 3.60
C TYR A 107 11.85 3.92 4.09
N ALA A 108 11.47 4.04 5.36
CA ALA A 108 11.09 5.32 5.97
C ALA A 108 12.23 6.36 6.02
N GLN A 109 13.47 5.96 5.75
CA GLN A 109 14.64 6.84 5.69
C GLN A 109 15.18 7.00 4.26
N VAL A 110 14.46 6.49 3.25
CA VAL A 110 14.90 6.45 1.86
C VAL A 110 13.90 7.20 1.00
N LEU A 111 14.39 8.04 0.10
CA LEU A 111 13.55 8.66 -0.91
C LEU A 111 13.09 7.56 -1.88
N SER A 112 11.79 7.38 -2.04
CA SER A 112 11.24 6.30 -2.88
C SER A 112 10.21 6.79 -3.87
N VAL A 113 10.17 6.16 -5.04
CA VAL A 113 9.12 6.35 -6.04
C VAL A 113 8.40 5.01 -6.21
N THR A 114 7.20 4.92 -5.69
CA THR A 114 6.34 3.74 -5.76
C THR A 114 5.31 3.92 -6.87
N GLN A 115 5.26 2.97 -7.80
CA GLN A 115 4.22 2.87 -8.82
C GLN A 115 3.36 1.66 -8.49
N GLN A 116 2.08 1.86 -8.19
CA GLN A 116 1.09 0.79 -8.10
C GLN A 116 0.32 0.74 -9.41
N ILE A 117 0.27 -0.43 -10.05
CA ILE A 117 -0.34 -0.61 -11.36
C ILE A 117 -1.52 -1.57 -11.25
N SER A 118 -2.66 -1.13 -11.79
CA SER A 118 -3.90 -1.88 -11.84
C SER A 118 -4.17 -2.45 -13.23
N THR A 119 -4.84 -3.59 -13.28
CA THR A 119 -5.17 -4.29 -14.54
C THR A 119 -6.17 -3.53 -15.39
N ASP A 120 -6.95 -2.63 -14.79
CA ASP A 120 -7.82 -1.69 -15.48
C ASP A 120 -7.05 -0.50 -16.09
N GLY A 121 -5.73 -0.46 -15.99
CA GLY A 121 -4.89 0.61 -16.54
C GLY A 121 -4.77 1.84 -15.66
N VAL A 122 -5.25 1.82 -14.41
CA VAL A 122 -4.91 2.89 -13.47
C VAL A 122 -3.48 2.69 -12.96
N ILE A 123 -2.71 3.76 -12.92
CA ILE A 123 -1.41 3.81 -12.25
C ILE A 123 -1.43 4.90 -11.18
N GLU A 124 -0.95 4.55 -10.00
CA GLU A 124 -0.73 5.47 -8.90
C GLU A 124 0.77 5.59 -8.65
N VAL A 125 1.27 6.82 -8.61
CA VAL A 125 2.68 7.13 -8.40
C VAL A 125 2.81 7.95 -7.13
N THR A 126 3.49 7.39 -6.14
CA THR A 126 3.82 8.06 -4.87
C THR A 126 5.31 8.26 -4.79
N MET A 127 5.75 9.52 -4.67
CA MET A 127 7.12 9.87 -4.30
C MET A 127 7.14 10.19 -2.81
N ALA A 128 7.70 9.29 -2.01
CA ALA A 128 7.75 9.44 -0.56
C ALA A 128 9.13 9.92 -0.10
N SER A 129 9.16 10.96 0.74
CA SER A 129 10.40 11.61 1.18
C SER A 129 10.55 11.54 2.70
N PRO A 130 11.74 11.18 3.24
CA PRO A 130 11.95 11.16 4.68
C PRO A 130 11.95 12.54 5.34
N VAL A 131 12.10 13.62 4.56
CA VAL A 131 12.31 15.00 5.06
C VAL A 131 11.31 16.01 4.50
N GLY A 132 10.38 15.59 3.64
CA GLY A 132 9.43 16.48 2.98
C GLY A 132 8.08 15.80 2.76
N ASP A 133 7.13 16.56 2.22
CA ASP A 133 5.81 16.01 1.89
C ASP A 133 5.89 15.01 0.73
N ASP A 134 5.04 13.99 0.81
CA ASP A 134 4.90 13.01 -0.26
C ASP A 134 4.15 13.63 -1.44
N ALA A 135 4.58 13.31 -2.66
CA ALA A 135 3.86 13.68 -3.87
C ALA A 135 3.09 12.46 -4.40
N PHE A 136 1.83 12.66 -4.77
CA PHE A 136 0.95 11.61 -5.28
C PHE A 136 0.32 12.01 -6.61
N HIS A 137 0.32 11.08 -7.56
CA HIS A 137 -0.30 11.24 -8.88
C HIS A 137 -1.04 9.97 -9.30
N GLU A 138 -2.31 10.09 -9.69
CA GLU A 138 -3.04 9.03 -10.41
C GLU A 138 -3.08 9.35 -11.91
N ALA A 139 -2.89 8.35 -12.76
CA ALA A 139 -3.08 8.45 -14.21
C ALA A 139 -3.77 7.21 -14.78
N LYS A 140 -4.40 7.38 -15.94
CA LYS A 140 -4.95 6.28 -16.75
C LYS A 140 -4.00 5.99 -17.90
N LEU A 141 -3.51 4.76 -17.94
CA LEU A 141 -2.68 4.20 -19.00
C LEU A 141 -3.52 3.92 -20.25
N ASN A 142 -2.91 4.09 -21.41
CA ASN A 142 -3.52 3.76 -22.70
C ASN A 142 -3.43 2.26 -22.98
N SER A 143 -2.40 1.59 -22.44
CA SER A 143 -2.27 0.14 -22.47
C SER A 143 -1.54 -0.36 -21.23
N VAL A 144 -1.85 -1.58 -20.80
CA VAL A 144 -1.14 -2.27 -19.72
C VAL A 144 -0.22 -3.37 -20.21
N ASP A 145 -0.06 -3.54 -21.52
CA ASP A 145 0.66 -4.68 -22.11
C ASP A 145 2.12 -4.77 -21.65
N ARG A 146 2.77 -3.64 -21.43
CA ARG A 146 4.15 -3.58 -20.92
C ARG A 146 4.30 -4.14 -19.50
N TYR A 147 3.20 -4.19 -18.75
CA TYR A 147 3.13 -4.72 -17.39
C TYR A 147 2.65 -6.18 -17.38
N ARG A 148 2.50 -6.82 -18.55
CA ARG A 148 2.14 -8.23 -18.67
C ARG A 148 3.36 -9.09 -18.98
N GLY A 149 3.35 -10.31 -18.46
CA GLY A 149 4.35 -11.31 -18.71
C GLY A 149 3.79 -12.73 -18.61
N ALA A 150 4.53 -13.69 -19.15
CA ALA A 150 4.22 -15.11 -18.91
C ALA A 150 4.63 -15.49 -17.48
N VAL A 151 3.88 -16.41 -16.86
CA VAL A 151 4.29 -17.01 -15.60
C VAL A 151 5.53 -17.88 -15.88
N PRO A 152 6.70 -17.57 -15.29
CA PRO A 152 7.92 -18.31 -15.58
C PRO A 152 7.86 -19.72 -15.01
N GLY A 153 8.27 -20.72 -15.79
CA GLY A 153 8.58 -22.06 -15.27
C GLY A 153 9.84 -22.04 -14.39
N PHE A 154 10.10 -23.13 -13.67
CA PHE A 154 11.32 -23.25 -12.85
C PHE A 154 12.57 -23.01 -13.71
N GLY A 155 13.42 -22.06 -13.30
CA GLY A 155 14.64 -21.67 -14.02
C GLY A 155 14.41 -20.65 -15.15
N GLY A 156 13.17 -20.39 -15.54
CA GLY A 156 12.79 -19.45 -16.61
C GLY A 156 12.76 -17.98 -16.20
N TRP A 157 13.68 -17.55 -15.33
CA TRP A 157 13.62 -16.24 -14.66
C TRP A 157 13.99 -15.05 -15.57
N CYS A 158 14.69 -15.30 -16.68
CA CYS A 158 15.31 -14.26 -17.51
C CYS A 158 14.32 -13.20 -18.01
N ALA A 159 13.15 -13.61 -18.52
CA ALA A 159 12.14 -12.66 -19.00
C ALA A 159 11.65 -11.71 -17.90
N LEU A 160 11.48 -12.24 -16.68
CA LEU A 160 11.07 -11.45 -15.51
C LEU A 160 12.18 -10.46 -15.10
N LEU A 161 13.44 -10.90 -15.10
CA LEU A 161 14.60 -10.05 -14.80
C LEU A 161 14.73 -8.89 -15.78
N VAL A 162 14.58 -9.16 -17.08
CA VAL A 162 14.65 -8.14 -18.13
C VAL A 162 13.50 -7.14 -18.01
N ALA A 163 12.27 -7.62 -17.82
CA ALA A 163 11.09 -6.76 -17.68
C ALA A 163 11.14 -5.88 -16.42
N SER A 164 11.87 -6.31 -15.39
CA SER A 164 11.97 -5.62 -14.11
C SER A 164 13.23 -4.79 -13.94
N ALA A 165 14.15 -4.84 -14.91
CA ALA A 165 15.48 -4.25 -14.81
C ALA A 165 15.41 -2.76 -14.44
N PRO A 166 16.29 -2.29 -13.54
CA PRO A 166 16.29 -0.89 -13.15
C PRO A 166 16.67 0.00 -14.33
N PRO A 167 15.92 1.10 -14.58
CA PRO A 167 16.35 2.10 -15.53
C PRO A 167 17.65 2.75 -15.06
N ALA A 168 18.44 3.24 -16.02
CA ALA A 168 19.65 4.01 -15.75
C ALA A 168 19.26 5.38 -15.18
N LEU A 169 19.28 5.50 -13.86
CA LEU A 169 18.96 6.69 -13.10
C LEU A 169 20.09 6.99 -12.12
N GLU A 170 20.31 8.27 -11.82
CA GLU A 170 21.27 8.67 -10.79
C GLU A 170 20.60 8.52 -9.41
N ARG A 171 20.97 7.45 -8.69
CA ARG A 171 20.30 7.05 -7.44
C ARG A 171 21.01 7.51 -6.17
N PHE A 172 22.25 7.98 -6.28
CA PHE A 172 23.11 8.26 -5.13
C PHE A 172 23.65 9.68 -5.22
N GLY A 173 23.65 10.36 -4.08
CA GLY A 173 24.21 11.70 -3.95
C GLY A 173 23.21 12.82 -4.28
N PRO A 174 23.70 14.06 -4.47
CA PRO A 174 22.88 15.27 -4.44
C PRO A 174 21.85 15.38 -5.58
N HIS A 175 22.03 14.64 -6.67
CA HIS A 175 21.10 14.63 -7.81
C HIS A 175 20.03 13.53 -7.73
N ALA A 176 20.09 12.68 -6.69
CA ALA A 176 19.10 11.63 -6.47
C ALA A 176 17.65 12.16 -6.32
N PRO A 177 17.39 13.30 -5.63
CA PRO A 177 16.06 13.89 -5.58
C PRO A 177 15.50 14.30 -6.95
N ASP A 178 16.33 14.88 -7.82
CA ASP A 178 15.92 15.29 -9.17
C ASP A 178 15.60 14.06 -10.03
N SER A 179 16.43 13.01 -9.94
CA SER A 179 16.19 11.74 -10.62
C SER A 179 14.94 11.01 -10.11
N ALA A 180 14.63 11.12 -8.81
CA ALA A 180 13.39 10.59 -8.24
C ALA A 180 12.18 11.32 -8.80
N LYS A 181 12.22 12.65 -8.86
CA LYS A 181 11.18 13.46 -9.49
C LYS A 181 11.00 13.12 -10.96
N GLU A 182 12.10 12.97 -11.71
CA GLU A 182 12.04 12.55 -13.11
C GLU A 182 11.44 11.15 -13.27
N ALA A 183 11.77 10.21 -12.38
CA ALA A 183 11.19 8.88 -12.39
C ALA A 183 9.68 8.90 -12.11
N ALA A 184 9.23 9.71 -11.15
CA ALA A 184 7.81 9.90 -10.86
C ALA A 184 7.07 10.53 -12.06
N ASP A 185 7.61 11.61 -12.63
CA ASP A 185 7.08 12.28 -13.82
C ASP A 185 7.04 11.33 -15.02
N ASN A 186 8.08 10.53 -15.25
CA ASN A 186 8.15 9.57 -16.36
C ASN A 186 7.14 8.42 -16.21
N GLY A 187 6.85 8.00 -14.97
CA GLY A 187 5.79 7.03 -14.69
C GLY A 187 4.44 7.51 -15.21
N VAL A 188 4.18 8.82 -15.07
CA VAL A 188 2.95 9.49 -15.54
C VAL A 188 3.00 9.85 -17.03
N ARG A 189 4.11 10.40 -17.53
CA ARG A 189 4.23 10.98 -18.89
C ARG A 189 4.43 9.98 -20.02
N ARG A 190 4.97 8.78 -19.76
CA ARG A 190 5.36 7.84 -20.85
C ARG A 190 4.19 7.20 -21.61
N GLU A 191 2.93 7.56 -21.33
CA GLU A 191 1.79 7.17 -22.15
C GLU A 191 0.93 8.36 -22.59
N GLY A 192 1.49 9.13 -23.53
CA GLY A 192 0.74 9.99 -24.45
C GLY A 192 0.47 11.40 -23.95
N ASP A 193 0.78 12.37 -24.82
CA ASP A 193 0.49 13.82 -24.78
C ASP A 193 -1.01 14.16 -24.65
N GLY A 194 -1.66 13.64 -23.62
CA GLY A 194 -3.11 13.78 -23.41
C GLY A 194 -3.66 13.06 -22.19
N ALA A 195 -2.81 12.53 -21.29
CA ALA A 195 -3.24 12.06 -19.97
C ALA A 195 -3.81 13.25 -19.17
N ALA A 196 -5.09 13.55 -19.37
CA ALA A 196 -5.81 14.37 -18.41
C ALA A 196 -5.71 13.63 -17.08
N ALA A 197 -5.08 14.24 -16.08
CA ALA A 197 -5.17 13.83 -14.69
C ALA A 197 -6.67 13.81 -14.34
N ARG A 198 -7.33 12.67 -14.56
CA ARG A 198 -8.70 12.48 -14.12
C ARG A 198 -8.60 12.25 -12.61
N PRO A 199 -9.09 13.17 -11.76
CA PRO A 199 -9.06 12.95 -10.32
C PRO A 199 -9.77 11.63 -10.02
N ALA A 200 -9.14 10.82 -9.16
CA ALA A 200 -9.65 9.52 -8.78
C ALA A 200 -11.09 9.66 -8.27
N HIS A 201 -12.08 9.15 -9.01
CA HIS A 201 -13.47 9.13 -8.53
C HIS A 201 -13.69 8.11 -7.39
N TRP A 202 -12.73 7.21 -7.19
CA TRP A 202 -12.81 6.13 -6.20
C TRP A 202 -11.95 6.36 -4.95
N ARG A 203 -10.90 7.20 -5.02
CA ARG A 203 -9.95 7.43 -3.92
C ARG A 203 -10.05 8.88 -3.45
N VAL A 204 -10.33 9.06 -2.17
CA VAL A 204 -10.53 10.36 -1.55
C VAL A 204 -9.20 10.97 -1.07
N SER A 205 -8.20 10.12 -0.76
CA SER A 205 -6.91 10.52 -0.17
C SER A 205 -5.68 9.91 -0.86
N SER A 206 -4.57 10.65 -0.88
CA SER A 206 -3.34 10.44 -1.68
C SER A 206 -2.41 9.33 -1.17
N SER A 207 -2.15 9.23 0.13
CA SER A 207 -1.16 8.26 0.66
C SER A 207 -1.49 7.81 2.08
N VAL A 208 -0.95 6.66 2.49
CA VAL A 208 -1.11 6.16 3.87
C VAL A 208 -0.44 7.10 4.87
N ASP A 209 0.71 7.67 4.51
CA ASP A 209 1.41 8.63 5.36
C ASP A 209 0.61 9.93 5.54
N ASP A 210 -0.04 10.45 4.49
CA ASP A 210 -0.98 11.58 4.62
C ASP A 210 -2.17 11.25 5.52
N ILE A 211 -2.70 10.02 5.40
CA ILE A 211 -3.81 9.53 6.25
C ILE A 211 -3.35 9.48 7.71
N MET A 212 -2.16 8.92 7.98
CA MET A 212 -1.64 8.81 9.34
C MET A 212 -1.27 10.19 9.91
N ARG A 213 -0.74 11.12 9.10
CA ARG A 213 -0.53 12.52 9.49
C ARG A 213 -1.84 13.22 9.82
N ALA A 214 -2.90 12.98 9.05
CA ALA A 214 -4.24 13.50 9.35
C ALA A 214 -4.80 12.93 10.66
N VAL A 215 -4.66 11.61 10.87
CA VAL A 215 -5.02 10.94 12.14
C VAL A 215 -4.27 11.56 13.31
N ASP A 216 -2.98 11.85 13.17
CA ASP A 216 -2.18 12.48 14.21
C ASP A 216 -2.61 13.89 14.54
N ALA A 217 -2.86 14.71 13.52
CA ALA A 217 -3.38 16.06 13.71
C ALA A 217 -4.72 16.03 14.43
N VAL A 218 -5.65 15.17 14.01
CA VAL A 218 -6.97 15.03 14.63
C VAL A 218 -6.84 14.53 16.08
N ALA A 219 -6.02 13.52 16.34
CA ALA A 219 -5.82 12.98 17.67
C ALA A 219 -5.20 14.02 18.63
N ALA A 220 -4.37 14.93 18.11
CA ALA A 220 -3.78 16.03 18.85
C ALA A 220 -4.69 17.28 18.97
N GLY A 221 -5.85 17.29 18.28
CA GLY A 221 -6.70 18.48 18.19
C GLY A 221 -6.08 19.62 17.37
N ALA A 222 -5.13 19.30 16.49
CA ALA A 222 -4.46 20.24 15.61
C ALA A 222 -5.16 20.34 14.24
N PRO A 223 -5.03 21.47 13.53
CA PRO A 223 -5.51 21.60 12.16
C PRO A 223 -4.86 20.55 11.24
N THR A 224 -5.66 19.93 10.37
CA THR A 224 -5.17 19.01 9.35
C THR A 224 -4.68 19.81 8.14
N ALA A 225 -3.36 19.94 8.00
CA ALA A 225 -2.74 20.54 6.81
C ALA A 225 -2.65 19.57 5.61
N THR A 226 -3.31 18.42 5.68
CA THR A 226 -3.26 17.36 4.68
C THR A 226 -4.41 17.48 3.68
N ALA A 227 -4.23 16.91 2.49
CA ALA A 227 -5.29 16.83 1.47
C ALA A 227 -6.42 15.84 1.83
N VAL A 228 -6.35 15.20 3.00
CA VAL A 228 -7.31 14.18 3.45
C VAL A 228 -8.55 14.88 4.02
N PRO A 229 -9.75 14.66 3.44
CA PRO A 229 -10.98 15.21 4.01
C PRO A 229 -11.23 14.65 5.40
N VAL A 230 -11.49 15.55 6.36
CA VAL A 230 -11.81 15.19 7.74
C VAL A 230 -13.17 15.76 8.12
N LEU A 231 -14.15 14.89 8.22
CA LEU A 231 -15.53 15.24 8.56
C LEU A 231 -15.73 15.16 10.08
N SER A 232 -16.00 16.30 10.71
CA SER A 232 -16.30 16.36 12.14
C SER A 232 -17.76 15.97 12.40
N ARG A 233 -17.98 14.98 13.26
CA ARG A 233 -19.30 14.46 13.67
C ARG A 233 -19.38 14.40 15.20
N GLY A 234 -19.41 15.57 15.82
CA GLY A 234 -19.32 15.71 17.27
C GLY A 234 -17.93 15.31 17.76
N ALA A 235 -17.84 14.30 18.64
CA ALA A 235 -16.56 13.80 19.13
C ALA A 235 -15.87 12.80 18.17
N ALA A 236 -16.59 12.32 17.15
CA ALA A 236 -16.02 11.48 16.10
C ALA A 236 -15.50 12.35 14.94
N HIS A 237 -14.35 11.97 14.40
CA HIS A 237 -13.83 12.50 13.14
C HIS A 237 -13.75 11.36 12.14
N VAL A 238 -14.37 11.53 10.98
CA VAL A 238 -14.42 10.54 9.92
C VAL A 238 -13.53 11.03 8.78
N LEU A 239 -12.59 10.18 8.37
CA LEU A 239 -11.70 10.39 7.23
C LEU A 239 -12.15 9.43 6.14
N PRO A 240 -12.99 9.87 5.17
CA PRO A 240 -13.32 9.04 4.03
C PRO A 240 -12.07 8.81 3.18
N LEU A 241 -11.80 7.55 2.81
CA LEU A 241 -10.56 7.19 2.13
C LEU A 241 -10.79 6.70 0.71
N ALA A 242 -11.78 5.82 0.52
CA ALA A 242 -12.12 5.28 -0.77
C ALA A 242 -13.60 4.91 -0.83
N LEU A 243 -14.16 4.95 -2.04
CA LEU A 243 -15.52 4.51 -2.33
C LEU A 243 -15.59 3.90 -3.72
N ARG A 244 -16.51 2.97 -3.90
CA ARG A 244 -16.84 2.36 -5.18
C ARG A 244 -18.28 2.67 -5.54
N ARG A 245 -18.51 3.33 -6.67
CA ARG A 245 -19.87 3.61 -7.16
C ARG A 245 -20.37 2.51 -8.11
N ASN A 246 -21.68 2.29 -8.07
CA ASN A 246 -22.43 1.51 -9.01
C ASN A 246 -22.49 2.27 -10.34
N GLY A 247 -22.15 1.60 -11.44
CA GLY A 247 -22.16 2.21 -12.78
C GLY A 247 -20.86 2.94 -13.18
N ASP A 248 -19.77 2.82 -12.42
CA ASP A 248 -18.42 3.14 -12.92
C ASP A 248 -17.97 2.06 -13.93
N ASP A 249 -18.64 2.01 -15.09
CA ASP A 249 -18.51 0.94 -16.08
C ASP A 249 -17.11 0.85 -16.74
N ASP A 250 -16.32 1.91 -16.63
CA ASP A 250 -14.96 2.00 -17.20
C ASP A 250 -13.88 1.30 -16.34
N ARG A 251 -14.23 0.79 -15.15
CA ARG A 251 -13.26 0.19 -14.21
C ARG A 251 -13.72 -1.21 -13.75
N SER A 252 -12.75 -2.12 -13.59
CA SER A 252 -13.04 -3.46 -13.06
C SER A 252 -13.40 -3.37 -11.58
N ALA A 253 -14.60 -3.85 -11.22
CA ALA A 253 -15.08 -3.88 -9.82
C ALA A 253 -14.14 -4.69 -8.92
N ASP A 254 -13.57 -5.78 -9.42
CA ASP A 254 -12.61 -6.60 -8.68
C ASP A 254 -11.30 -5.86 -8.43
N GLU A 255 -10.85 -5.04 -9.37
CA GLU A 255 -9.62 -4.25 -9.22
C GLU A 255 -9.82 -3.06 -8.28
N GLN A 256 -10.99 -2.43 -8.30
CA GLN A 256 -11.37 -1.42 -7.29
C GLN A 256 -11.38 -2.03 -5.88
N ARG A 257 -12.02 -3.20 -5.71
CA ARG A 257 -12.02 -3.92 -4.43
C ARG A 257 -10.60 -4.26 -3.98
N ARG A 258 -9.76 -4.80 -4.87
CA ARG A 258 -8.36 -5.11 -4.58
C ARG A 258 -7.58 -3.90 -4.09
N ARG A 259 -7.75 -2.73 -4.74
CA ARG A 259 -7.08 -1.49 -4.32
C ARG A 259 -7.52 -1.04 -2.93
N MET A 260 -8.82 -1.13 -2.63
CA MET A 260 -9.33 -0.86 -1.28
C MET A 260 -8.74 -1.82 -0.25
N ASP A 261 -8.61 -3.10 -0.58
CA ASP A 261 -8.00 -4.11 0.29
C ASP A 261 -6.51 -3.83 0.55
N VAL A 262 -5.77 -3.41 -0.49
CA VAL A 262 -4.36 -2.99 -0.36
C VAL A 262 -4.25 -1.78 0.57
N LEU A 263 -5.04 -0.73 0.33
CA LEU A 263 -5.03 0.47 1.16
C LEU A 263 -5.40 0.15 2.62
N ALA A 264 -6.45 -0.66 2.84
CA ALA A 264 -6.84 -1.12 4.15
C ALA A 264 -5.73 -1.93 4.84
N GLY A 265 -5.00 -2.76 4.09
CA GLY A 265 -3.84 -3.50 4.58
C GLY A 265 -2.69 -2.60 4.99
N GLU A 266 -2.33 -1.60 4.18
CA GLU A 266 -1.25 -0.67 4.50
C GLU A 266 -1.58 0.20 5.73
N ILE A 267 -2.84 0.65 5.88
CA ILE A 267 -3.30 1.37 7.08
C ILE A 267 -3.26 0.47 8.31
N ARG A 268 -3.70 -0.79 8.17
CA ARG A 268 -3.62 -1.80 9.24
C ARG A 268 -2.17 -1.97 9.68
N ASP A 269 -1.24 -2.18 8.75
CA ASP A 269 0.18 -2.36 9.04
C ASP A 269 0.76 -1.12 9.77
N ALA A 270 0.40 0.08 9.32
CA ALA A 270 0.81 1.33 9.98
C ALA A 270 0.26 1.46 11.41
N CYS A 271 -1.01 1.11 11.61
CA CYS A 271 -1.63 1.11 12.94
C CYS A 271 -1.03 0.03 13.84
N GLU A 272 -0.77 -1.17 13.31
CA GLU A 272 -0.19 -2.28 14.05
C GLU A 272 1.26 -2.01 14.48
N HIS A 273 2.04 -1.38 13.61
CA HIS A 273 3.39 -0.92 13.94
C HIS A 273 3.39 0.03 15.14
N ARG A 274 2.38 0.89 15.23
CA ARG A 274 2.31 1.95 16.24
C ARG A 274 1.66 1.51 17.55
N ALA A 275 0.54 0.82 17.47
CA ALA A 275 -0.33 0.53 18.61
C ALA A 275 -0.44 -0.96 18.93
N GLY A 276 0.29 -1.82 18.21
CA GLY A 276 0.20 -3.27 18.35
C GLY A 276 -1.03 -3.86 17.64
N GLN A 277 -1.34 -5.11 17.93
CA GLN A 277 -2.39 -5.86 17.22
C GLN A 277 -3.76 -5.17 17.33
N GLY A 278 -4.45 -5.03 16.19
CA GLY A 278 -5.78 -4.45 16.14
C GLY A 278 -6.85 -5.34 16.81
N ILE A 279 -7.88 -4.68 17.35
CA ILE A 279 -9.00 -5.34 18.03
C ILE A 279 -10.26 -5.22 17.16
N PRO A 280 -10.92 -6.32 16.77
CA PRO A 280 -12.18 -6.26 16.04
C PRO A 280 -13.27 -5.56 16.85
N VAL A 281 -14.05 -4.69 16.20
CA VAL A 281 -15.28 -4.15 16.76
C VAL A 281 -16.39 -5.18 16.53
N GLY A 282 -17.08 -5.60 17.59
CA GLY A 282 -18.19 -6.56 17.48
C GLY A 282 -19.39 -5.94 16.78
N LEU A 283 -19.57 -6.26 15.50
CA LEU A 283 -20.72 -5.81 14.69
C LEU A 283 -21.91 -6.79 14.75
N ASP A 284 -21.72 -7.99 15.31
CA ASP A 284 -22.72 -9.08 15.29
C ASP A 284 -23.81 -8.99 16.39
N GLY A 285 -23.99 -7.82 17.02
CA GLY A 285 -25.22 -7.49 17.75
C GLY A 285 -25.36 -7.99 19.19
N SER A 286 -24.28 -8.27 19.93
CA SER A 286 -24.38 -8.51 21.39
C SER A 286 -24.22 -7.21 22.19
N ASP A 287 -25.16 -6.95 23.08
CA ASP A 287 -25.53 -5.63 23.61
C ASP A 287 -24.71 -5.12 24.81
N ASP A 288 -23.42 -5.43 24.92
CA ASP A 288 -22.64 -5.05 26.12
C ASP A 288 -21.44 -4.13 25.81
N SER A 289 -21.48 -2.93 26.41
CA SER A 289 -20.43 -1.89 26.56
C SER A 289 -19.91 -1.14 25.32
N LEU A 290 -20.00 -1.69 24.10
CA LEU A 290 -19.64 -0.99 22.84
C LEU A 290 -20.84 -0.31 22.14
N GLY A 291 -22.02 -0.38 22.76
CA GLY A 291 -23.34 -0.31 22.13
C GLY A 291 -23.57 0.85 21.16
N SER A 292 -23.35 2.11 21.57
CA SER A 292 -23.73 3.26 20.75
C SER A 292 -22.88 3.43 19.49
N TYR A 293 -21.57 3.22 19.56
CA TYR A 293 -20.69 3.37 18.39
C TYR A 293 -20.82 2.17 17.43
N ALA A 294 -20.86 0.95 17.95
CA ALA A 294 -21.08 -0.24 17.13
C ALA A 294 -22.49 -0.22 16.48
N ALA A 295 -23.51 0.31 17.18
CA ALA A 295 -24.84 0.53 16.61
C ALA A 295 -24.83 1.58 15.51
N ALA A 296 -24.09 2.69 15.69
CA ALA A 296 -23.93 3.70 14.65
C ALA A 296 -23.23 3.12 13.41
N LEU A 297 -22.16 2.33 13.59
CA LEU A 297 -21.51 1.64 12.47
C LEU A 297 -22.45 0.67 11.74
N ARG A 298 -23.28 -0.08 12.46
CA ARG A 298 -24.30 -0.96 11.86
C ARG A 298 -25.38 -0.19 11.11
N ALA A 299 -25.80 0.96 11.62
CA ALA A 299 -26.79 1.81 10.95
C ALA A 299 -26.26 2.40 9.63
N GLU A 300 -24.93 2.46 9.48
CA GLU A 300 -24.23 2.89 8.28
C GLU A 300 -23.66 1.69 7.48
N ASP A 301 -24.25 0.50 7.62
CA ASP A 301 -23.90 -0.73 6.90
C ASP A 301 -22.40 -1.11 6.94
N ALA A 302 -21.75 -0.84 8.08
CA ALA A 302 -20.40 -1.34 8.33
C ALA A 302 -20.38 -2.87 8.32
N SER A 303 -19.48 -3.42 7.51
CA SER A 303 -19.26 -4.86 7.36
C SER A 303 -18.06 -5.36 8.15
N GLU A 304 -17.03 -4.52 8.31
CA GLU A 304 -15.82 -4.82 9.05
C GLU A 304 -15.37 -3.55 9.78
N ALA A 305 -14.92 -3.72 11.02
CA ALA A 305 -14.28 -2.63 11.75
C ALA A 305 -13.20 -3.20 12.69
N THR A 306 -12.02 -2.58 12.67
CA THR A 306 -10.90 -2.90 13.55
C THR A 306 -10.39 -1.62 14.17
N PHE A 307 -10.11 -1.63 15.47
CA PHE A 307 -9.61 -0.47 16.18
C PHE A 307 -8.26 -0.69 16.86
N TRP A 308 -7.59 0.43 17.11
CA TRP A 308 -6.34 0.55 17.83
C TRP A 308 -6.42 1.70 18.83
N GLU A 309 -5.92 1.51 20.06
CA GLU A 309 -5.83 2.60 21.04
C GLU A 309 -4.61 3.48 20.74
N PHE A 310 -4.85 4.75 20.37
CA PHE A 310 -3.80 5.74 20.12
C PHE A 310 -3.68 6.62 21.37
N GLY A 311 -2.87 6.14 22.32
CA GLY A 311 -2.69 6.78 23.62
C GLY A 311 -3.88 6.59 24.56
N SER A 312 -4.02 7.49 25.54
CA SER A 312 -5.06 7.38 26.59
C SER A 312 -6.37 8.09 26.24
N THR A 313 -6.52 8.74 25.10
CA THR A 313 -7.71 9.55 24.79
C THR A 313 -8.43 9.10 23.54
N ASN A 314 -7.70 8.68 22.52
CA ASN A 314 -8.25 8.42 21.19
C ASN A 314 -8.05 6.97 20.78
N ALA A 315 -8.96 6.49 19.94
CA ALA A 315 -8.85 5.26 19.20
C ALA A 315 -9.02 5.54 17.72
N VAL A 316 -8.26 4.80 16.91
CA VAL A 316 -8.36 4.83 15.45
C VAL A 316 -9.10 3.58 15.02
N VAL A 317 -10.12 3.73 14.18
CA VAL A 317 -10.94 2.63 13.67
C VAL A 317 -10.88 2.62 12.16
N LEU A 318 -10.42 1.52 11.58
CA LEU A 318 -10.55 1.27 10.15
C LEU A 318 -11.90 0.60 9.92
N VAL A 319 -12.74 1.21 9.08
CA VAL A 319 -14.11 0.78 8.83
C VAL A 319 -14.30 0.50 7.34
N ARG A 320 -14.90 -0.66 7.05
CA ARG A 320 -15.35 -1.02 5.72
C ARG A 320 -16.87 -1.12 5.67
N GLN A 321 -17.50 -0.39 4.78
CA GLN A 321 -18.95 -0.35 4.63
C GLN A 321 -19.35 -1.02 3.31
N ARG A 322 -20.41 -1.83 3.36
CA ARG A 322 -21.02 -2.42 2.17
C ARG A 322 -22.30 -1.65 1.90
N ASP A 323 -22.53 -1.23 0.65
CA ASP A 323 -23.73 -0.49 0.26
C ASP A 323 -23.94 0.83 1.04
N HIS A 324 -22.98 1.74 0.91
CA HIS A 324 -22.91 3.05 1.59
C HIS A 324 -23.89 4.09 1.02
N GLY A 325 -25.11 3.69 0.67
CA GLY A 325 -26.13 4.58 0.08
C GLY A 325 -25.69 5.25 -1.23
N ASP A 326 -26.56 6.05 -1.86
CA ASP A 326 -26.25 6.88 -3.04
C ASP A 326 -25.52 6.17 -4.19
N GLY A 327 -25.79 4.86 -4.35
CA GLY A 327 -25.14 4.02 -5.35
C GLY A 327 -23.67 3.69 -5.04
N VAL A 328 -23.19 3.82 -3.80
CA VAL A 328 -21.85 3.39 -3.38
C VAL A 328 -21.93 1.96 -2.85
N SER A 329 -21.28 1.00 -3.49
CA SER A 329 -21.36 -0.42 -3.11
C SER A 329 -20.21 -0.95 -2.27
N ASP A 330 -19.16 -0.18 -2.05
CA ASP A 330 -18.08 -0.47 -1.09
C ASP A 330 -17.47 0.87 -0.66
N ALA A 331 -17.19 1.06 0.62
CA ALA A 331 -16.51 2.26 1.12
C ALA A 331 -15.51 1.93 2.23
N LEU A 332 -14.44 2.71 2.28
CA LEU A 332 -13.38 2.61 3.28
C LEU A 332 -13.20 3.96 3.95
N SER A 333 -13.20 3.97 5.28
CA SER A 333 -12.95 5.16 6.09
C SER A 333 -12.06 4.83 7.29
N VAL A 334 -11.40 5.86 7.81
CA VAL A 334 -10.75 5.83 9.12
C VAL A 334 -11.49 6.77 10.05
N HIS A 335 -11.87 6.30 11.23
CA HIS A 335 -12.49 7.11 12.25
C HIS A 335 -11.51 7.36 13.39
N VAL A 336 -11.40 8.61 13.84
CA VAL A 336 -10.73 8.96 15.10
C VAL A 336 -11.82 9.28 16.11
N VAL A 337 -11.92 8.46 17.15
CA VAL A 337 -12.98 8.52 18.16
C VAL A 337 -12.40 8.47 19.57
N PRO A 338 -13.14 8.90 20.60
CA PRO A 338 -12.71 8.72 21.99
C PRO A 338 -12.49 7.24 22.32
N ALA A 339 -11.34 6.90 22.89
CA ALA A 339 -11.00 5.51 23.27
C ALA A 339 -12.01 4.90 24.25
N GLY A 340 -12.66 5.73 25.08
CA GLY A 340 -13.72 5.30 25.99
C GLY A 340 -14.96 4.74 25.31
N TRP A 341 -15.18 5.01 24.01
CA TRP A 341 -16.29 4.42 23.26
C TRP A 341 -16.07 2.97 22.87
N LEU A 342 -14.80 2.52 22.90
CA LEU A 342 -14.37 1.21 22.41
C LEU A 342 -13.72 0.32 23.49
N SER A 343 -13.43 0.88 24.66
CA SER A 343 -12.73 0.19 25.73
C SER A 343 -13.69 -0.04 26.91
N PRO A 344 -14.16 -1.28 27.16
CA PRO A 344 -15.06 -1.60 28.28
C PRO A 344 -14.45 -1.33 29.66
N ARG A 345 -13.13 -1.18 29.71
CA ARG A 345 -12.34 -0.97 30.93
C ARG A 345 -12.33 0.47 31.41
N ARG A 346 -12.85 1.41 30.61
CA ARG A 346 -12.87 2.82 30.95
C ARG A 346 -14.32 3.19 31.26
N ASP A 347 -14.56 3.73 32.45
CA ASP A 347 -15.84 4.31 32.85
C ASP A 347 -16.11 5.54 31.98
N ALA A 348 -16.53 5.31 30.74
CA ALA A 348 -16.93 6.35 29.82
C ALA A 348 -18.42 6.67 30.08
N PRO A 349 -18.79 7.95 30.18
CA PRO A 349 -20.19 8.33 30.28
C PRO A 349 -20.96 7.78 29.09
N ALA A 350 -22.20 7.33 29.32
CA ALA A 350 -23.09 6.86 28.27
C ALA A 350 -23.17 7.92 27.16
N VAL A 351 -22.75 7.52 25.96
CA VAL A 351 -22.72 8.41 24.80
C VAL A 351 -24.14 8.53 24.25
N GLY A 352 -24.58 9.75 23.98
CA GLY A 352 -25.83 10.01 23.24
C GLY A 352 -25.79 9.44 21.81
N SER A 353 -26.69 9.87 20.93
CA SER A 353 -26.70 9.42 19.53
C SER A 353 -25.36 9.75 18.85
N VAL A 354 -24.61 8.70 18.48
CA VAL A 354 -23.36 8.82 17.73
C VAL A 354 -23.71 8.90 16.24
N ASN A 355 -23.20 9.92 15.55
CA ASN A 355 -23.27 10.03 14.09
C ASN A 355 -21.88 9.77 13.52
N VAL A 356 -21.76 8.79 12.63
CA VAL A 356 -20.52 8.48 11.88
C VAL A 356 -20.78 8.42 10.38
N GLY A 357 -21.98 8.80 9.95
CA GLY A 357 -22.38 8.83 8.56
C GLY A 357 -21.68 9.94 7.79
N TRP A 358 -21.38 9.64 6.55
CA TRP A 358 -20.74 10.55 5.60
C TRP A 358 -21.24 10.26 4.20
N SER A 359 -21.12 11.22 3.29
CA SER A 359 -21.52 11.10 1.90
C SER A 359 -20.49 11.76 1.00
N TRP A 360 -20.58 11.52 -0.31
CA TRP A 360 -19.75 12.25 -1.26
C TRP A 360 -20.02 13.76 -1.27
N LYS A 361 -21.27 14.14 -0.95
CA LYS A 361 -21.63 15.54 -0.84
C LYS A 361 -20.85 16.20 0.29
N ASP A 362 -20.73 15.56 1.46
CA ASP A 362 -19.93 16.08 2.57
C ASP A 362 -18.47 16.34 2.17
N ILE A 363 -17.88 15.41 1.39
CA ILE A 363 -16.52 15.54 0.87
C ILE A 363 -16.41 16.73 -0.10
N SER A 364 -17.39 16.87 -0.99
CA SER A 364 -17.42 17.93 -2.00
C SER A 364 -17.60 19.32 -1.37
N ASP A 365 -18.50 19.43 -0.40
CA ASP A 365 -18.79 20.67 0.32
C ASP A 365 -17.57 21.12 1.16
N GLN A 366 -16.86 20.18 1.81
CA GLN A 366 -15.62 20.49 2.54
C GLN A 366 -14.51 21.02 1.62
N ARG A 367 -14.33 20.41 0.44
CA ARG A 367 -13.32 20.85 -0.54
C ARG A 367 -13.65 22.24 -1.07
N ALA A 368 -14.93 22.51 -1.38
CA ALA A 368 -15.35 23.82 -1.85
C ALA A 368 -15.17 24.94 -0.81
N GLY A 369 -15.32 24.63 0.48
CA GLY A 369 -15.09 25.59 1.57
C GLY A 369 -13.63 25.84 1.93
N ALA A 370 -12.69 25.01 1.44
CA ALA A 370 -11.25 25.23 1.62
C ALA A 370 -10.64 26.17 0.56
N ASP A 371 -11.34 26.36 -0.56
CA ASP A 371 -10.93 27.23 -1.69
C ASP A 371 -11.50 28.67 -1.59
N THR A 372 -12.18 29.02 -0.50
CA THR A 372 -12.71 30.36 -0.17
C THR A 372 -12.10 30.90 1.10
#